data_AF-A0A353A174-F1
#
_entry.id   AF-A0A353A174-F1
#
_cell.length_a   1.000
_cell.length_b   1.000
_cell.length_c   1.000
_cell.angle_alpha   90.00
_cell.angle_beta   90.00
_cell.angle_gamma   90.00
#
_symmetry.space_group_name_H-M   'P 1'
#
loop_
_entity.id
_entity.type
_entity.pdbx_description
1 polymer ?
#
loop_
_entity_poly.entity_id
_entity_poly.type
_entity_poly.pdbx_seq_one_letter_code
_entity_poly.pdbx_strand_id
1 'polypeptide(L)'
;MRKAEDIIRDGESTRFTSGNASEMGRRGSEKSARTRRFAKTFREAALAQLKKRVQASNGQEMNGREAMMAVLLREAMKGKTQAMELMLKIAGEYPADKVQVSSELSFAELLMRTGTREADRQEEDNGQEQQR
;
A
#
# COMPACT_ATOMS: atom_id res chain seq x y z
N MET A 1 34.37 20.63 9.26
CA MET A 1 34.99 19.38 8.73
C MET A 1 35.42 18.55 9.92
N ARG A 2 35.17 17.22 9.94
CA ARG A 2 35.68 16.35 11.02
C ARG A 2 37.19 16.22 10.89
N LYS A 3 37.91 16.15 12.00
CA LYS A 3 39.37 15.96 11.98
C LYS A 3 39.67 14.54 11.49
N ALA A 4 40.74 14.36 10.74
CA ALA A 4 41.14 13.05 10.20
C ALA A 4 41.32 11.98 11.30
N GLU A 5 41.73 12.41 12.49
CA GLU A 5 41.88 11.60 13.70
C GLU A 5 40.55 10.97 14.16
N ASP A 6 39.44 11.70 14.07
CA ASP A 6 38.11 11.20 14.47
C ASP A 6 37.62 10.11 13.49
N ILE A 7 37.95 10.25 12.21
CA ILE A 7 37.57 9.30 11.15
C ILE A 7 38.34 7.98 11.29
N ILE A 8 39.62 8.05 11.64
CA ILE A 8 40.47 6.86 11.84
C ILE A 8 40.03 6.09 13.10
N ARG A 9 39.67 6.81 14.18
CA ARG A 9 39.20 6.22 15.44
C ARG A 9 37.84 5.51 15.30
N ASP A 10 36.91 6.11 14.55
CA ASP A 10 35.63 5.48 14.19
C ASP A 10 35.86 4.23 13.31
N GLY A 11 36.84 4.28 12.41
CA GLY A 11 37.27 3.16 11.57
C GLY A 11 37.83 1.95 12.32
N GLU A 12 38.48 2.15 13.47
CA GLU A 12 38.98 1.04 14.31
C GLU A 12 37.88 0.33 15.08
N SER A 13 36.86 1.06 15.56
CA SER A 13 35.69 0.50 16.26
C SER A 13 34.74 -0.27 15.34
N THR A 14 34.84 -0.05 14.02
CA THR A 14 34.02 -0.69 12.99
C THR A 14 34.74 -1.82 12.26
N ARG A 15 36.03 -2.05 12.55
CA ARG A 15 36.76 -3.23 12.08
C ARG A 15 36.23 -4.48 12.78
N PHE A 16 35.88 -5.50 12.00
CA PHE A 16 35.43 -6.82 12.47
C PHE A 16 36.60 -7.59 13.12
N THR A 17 36.97 -7.19 14.33
CA THR A 17 37.71 -8.04 15.27
C THR A 17 36.69 -8.90 16.02
N SER A 18 37.09 -10.09 16.51
CA SER A 18 36.17 -11.02 17.19
C SER A 18 35.45 -10.38 18.40
N GLY A 19 36.12 -9.48 19.13
CA GLY A 19 35.52 -8.69 20.21
C GLY A 19 34.52 -7.64 19.72
N ASN A 20 34.88 -6.85 18.71
CA ASN A 20 34.01 -5.80 18.16
C ASN A 20 32.77 -6.40 17.46
N ALA A 21 32.92 -7.53 16.78
CA ALA A 21 31.81 -8.23 16.12
C ALA A 21 30.76 -8.73 17.12
N SER A 22 31.22 -9.30 18.25
CA SER A 22 30.33 -9.74 19.34
C SER A 22 29.59 -8.55 19.97
N GLU A 23 30.30 -7.45 20.24
CA GLU A 23 29.69 -6.25 20.81
C GLU A 23 28.70 -5.57 19.86
N MET A 24 29.02 -5.46 18.57
CA MET A 24 28.11 -4.93 17.55
C MET A 24 26.87 -5.83 17.37
N GLY A 25 27.05 -7.16 17.42
CA GLY A 25 25.94 -8.11 17.39
C GLY A 25 25.00 -7.96 18.59
N ARG A 26 25.56 -7.78 19.80
CA ARG A 26 24.78 -7.51 21.02
C ARG A 26 24.03 -6.18 20.93
N ARG A 27 24.71 -5.10 20.53
CA ARG A 27 24.09 -3.77 20.37
C ARG A 27 22.97 -3.80 19.31
N GLY A 28 23.19 -4.51 18.20
CA GLY A 28 22.21 -4.70 17.14
C GLY A 28 20.98 -5.49 17.60
N SER A 29 21.18 -6.57 18.34
CA SER A 29 20.08 -7.40 18.85
C SER A 29 19.25 -6.66 19.90
N GLU A 30 19.90 -5.91 20.81
CA GLU A 30 19.24 -5.05 21.80
C GLU A 30 18.43 -3.93 21.12
N LYS A 31 19.01 -3.25 20.14
CA LYS A 31 18.31 -2.21 19.36
C LYS A 31 17.09 -2.80 18.64
N SER A 32 17.26 -3.93 17.95
CA SER A 32 16.18 -4.64 17.26
C SER A 32 15.07 -5.07 18.21
N ALA A 33 15.42 -5.63 19.38
CA ALA A 33 14.45 -6.03 20.39
C ALA A 33 13.67 -4.83 20.94
N ARG A 34 14.36 -3.71 21.21
CA ARG A 34 13.73 -2.47 21.66
C ARG A 34 12.77 -1.91 20.60
N THR A 35 13.19 -1.85 19.34
CA THR A 35 12.34 -1.38 18.24
C THR A 35 11.10 -2.26 18.07
N ARG A 36 11.26 -3.60 18.11
CA ARG A 36 10.12 -4.53 18.01
C ARG A 36 9.13 -4.36 19.16
N ARG A 37 9.62 -4.23 20.40
CA ARG A 37 8.77 -3.99 21.57
C ARG A 37 8.02 -2.65 21.45
N PHE A 38 8.73 -1.59 21.08
CA PHE A 38 8.12 -0.27 20.89
C PHE A 38 7.06 -0.28 19.78
N ALA A 39 7.34 -0.91 18.64
CA ALA A 39 6.39 -1.01 17.54
C ALA A 39 5.12 -1.77 17.94
N LYS A 40 5.26 -2.85 18.73
CA LYS A 40 4.13 -3.59 19.28
C LYS A 40 3.28 -2.71 20.22
N THR A 41 3.90 -2.08 21.22
CA THR A 41 3.18 -1.23 22.18
C THR A 41 2.50 -0.04 21.50
N PHE A 42 3.17 0.57 20.53
CA PHE A 42 2.61 1.69 19.76
C PHE A 42 1.41 1.22 18.91
N ARG A 43 1.54 0.08 18.24
CA ARG A 43 0.44 -0.52 17.46
C ARG A 43 -0.77 -0.81 18.33
N GLU A 44 -0.56 -1.40 19.51
CA GLU A 44 -1.63 -1.69 20.47
C GLU A 44 -2.32 -0.41 20.96
N ALA A 45 -1.54 0.61 21.33
CA ALA A 45 -2.07 1.90 21.75
C ALA A 45 -2.88 2.58 20.62
N ALA A 46 -2.36 2.59 19.39
CA ALA A 46 -3.04 3.14 18.23
C ALA A 46 -4.37 2.41 17.94
N LEU A 47 -4.35 1.07 17.98
CA LEU A 47 -5.57 0.27 17.81
C LEU A 47 -6.59 0.51 18.92
N ALA A 48 -6.14 0.72 20.15
CA ALA A 48 -7.02 1.06 21.26
C ALA A 48 -7.69 2.42 21.05
N GLN A 49 -6.96 3.43 20.56
CA GLN A 49 -7.55 4.73 20.23
C GLN A 49 -8.56 4.62 19.09
N LEU A 50 -8.26 3.87 18.04
CA LEU A 50 -9.17 3.68 16.90
C LEU A 50 -10.47 2.95 17.28
N LYS A 51 -10.47 2.17 18.37
CA LYS A 51 -11.67 1.49 18.88
C LYS A 51 -12.56 2.40 19.73
N LYS A 52 -12.03 3.51 20.26
CA LYS A 52 -12.84 4.43 21.08
C LYS A 52 -13.92 5.06 20.22
N ARG A 53 -15.13 5.14 20.78
CA ARG A 53 -16.23 5.89 20.21
C ARG A 53 -16.03 7.37 20.51
N VAL A 54 -16.24 8.18 19.49
CA VAL A 54 -16.16 9.63 19.55
C VAL A 54 -17.43 10.19 18.95
N GLN A 55 -17.97 11.25 19.55
CA GLN A 55 -19.10 11.98 18.99
C GLN A 55 -18.63 12.72 17.75
N ALA A 56 -19.22 12.40 16.60
CA ALA A 56 -18.98 13.15 15.39
C ALA A 56 -19.83 14.42 15.34
N SER A 57 -19.45 15.35 14.47
CA SER A 57 -20.12 16.64 14.30
C SER A 57 -21.59 16.53 13.86
N ASN A 58 -22.03 15.37 13.40
CA ASN A 58 -23.42 15.06 13.02
C ASN A 58 -24.23 14.43 14.18
N GLY A 59 -23.69 14.37 15.40
CA GLY A 59 -24.34 13.77 16.58
C GLY A 59 -24.39 12.24 16.56
N GLN A 60 -23.76 11.59 15.58
CA GLN A 60 -23.61 10.13 15.58
C GLN A 60 -22.33 9.74 16.30
N GLU A 61 -22.42 8.71 17.13
CA GLU A 61 -21.22 8.06 17.65
C GLU A 61 -20.55 7.26 16.54
N MET A 62 -19.29 7.57 16.27
CA MET A 62 -18.45 6.77 15.38
C MET A 62 -17.17 6.37 16.09
N ASN A 63 -16.67 5.18 15.80
CA ASN A 63 -15.31 4.83 16.19
C ASN A 63 -14.28 5.38 15.18
N GLY A 64 -13.01 5.41 15.57
CA GLY A 64 -11.94 5.91 14.71
C GLY A 64 -11.79 5.13 13.39
N ARG A 65 -12.16 3.84 13.35
CA ARG A 65 -12.12 3.04 12.11
C ARG A 65 -13.17 3.49 11.11
N GLU A 66 -14.39 3.69 11.57
CA GLU A 66 -15.51 4.21 10.77
C GLU A 66 -15.19 5.60 10.23
N ALA A 67 -14.65 6.47 11.07
CA ALA A 67 -14.21 7.81 10.67
C ALA A 67 -13.15 7.75 9.56
N MET A 68 -12.14 6.87 9.70
CA MET A 68 -11.11 6.68 8.67
C MET A 68 -11.70 6.14 7.36
N MET A 69 -12.58 5.14 7.42
CA MET A 69 -13.21 4.58 6.22
C MET A 69 -14.09 5.60 5.49
N ALA A 70 -14.82 6.45 6.23
CA ALA A 70 -15.62 7.53 5.65
C ALA A 70 -14.75 8.55 4.90
N VAL A 71 -13.58 8.90 5.46
CA VAL A 71 -12.62 9.79 4.79
C VAL A 71 -12.02 9.13 3.55
N LEU A 72 -11.60 7.86 3.65
CA LEU A 72 -11.06 7.13 2.50
C LEU A 72 -12.08 7.02 1.37
N LEU A 73 -13.34 6.73 1.69
CA LEU A 73 -14.43 6.68 0.70
C LEU A 73 -14.60 8.04 0.03
N ARG A 74 -14.62 9.13 0.80
CA ARG A 74 -14.73 10.49 0.25
C ARG A 74 -13.57 10.82 -0.68
N GLU A 75 -12.36 10.42 -0.35
CA GLU A 75 -11.18 10.63 -1.19
C GLU A 75 -11.17 9.72 -2.43
N ALA A 76 -11.66 8.49 -2.31
CA ALA A 76 -11.86 7.58 -3.44
C ALA A 76 -12.92 8.13 -4.42
N MET A 77 -14.02 8.68 -3.91
CA MET A 77 -15.05 9.36 -4.73
C MET A 77 -14.51 10.58 -5.48
N LYS A 78 -13.45 11.22 -4.96
CA LYS A 78 -12.72 12.30 -5.66
C LYS A 78 -11.74 11.77 -6.73
N GLY A 79 -11.70 10.46 -6.97
CA GLY A 79 -10.82 9.82 -7.96
C GLY A 79 -9.42 9.46 -7.45
N LYS A 80 -9.15 9.53 -6.13
CA LYS A 80 -7.85 9.10 -5.60
C LYS A 80 -7.78 7.57 -5.53
N THR A 81 -7.18 6.95 -6.55
CA THR A 81 -7.02 5.49 -6.68
C THR A 81 -6.35 4.85 -5.46
N GLN A 82 -5.34 5.51 -4.87
CA GLN A 82 -4.66 5.03 -3.67
C GLN A 82 -5.60 4.86 -2.46
N ALA A 83 -6.61 5.72 -2.32
CA ALA A 83 -7.58 5.62 -1.23
C ALA A 83 -8.50 4.41 -1.43
N MET A 84 -8.92 4.15 -2.67
CA MET A 84 -9.69 2.98 -3.06
C MET A 84 -8.90 1.68 -2.86
N GLU A 85 -7.64 1.63 -3.30
CA GLU A 85 -6.77 0.49 -3.08
C GLU A 85 -6.59 0.18 -1.59
N LEU A 86 -6.37 1.22 -0.78
CA LEU A 86 -6.22 1.07 0.66
C LEU A 86 -7.51 0.55 1.31
N MET A 87 -8.68 1.04 0.89
CA MET A 87 -9.97 0.51 1.36
C MET A 87 -10.13 -0.98 1.04
N LEU A 88 -9.86 -1.37 -0.22
CA LEU A 88 -9.98 -2.77 -0.65
C LEU A 88 -9.00 -3.68 0.12
N LYS A 89 -7.77 -3.21 0.41
CA LYS A 89 -6.81 -3.92 1.26
C LYS A 89 -7.30 -4.11 2.69
N ILE A 90 -7.95 -3.09 3.25
CA ILE A 90 -8.54 -3.15 4.60
C ILE A 90 -9.73 -4.11 4.61
N ALA A 91 -10.57 -4.09 3.57
CA ALA A 91 -11.73 -4.96 3.43
C ALA A 91 -11.35 -6.43 3.13
N GLY A 92 -10.12 -6.69 2.70
CA GLY A 92 -9.68 -8.03 2.28
C GLY A 92 -10.13 -8.39 0.86
N GLU A 93 -10.69 -7.44 0.12
CA GLU A 93 -11.16 -7.61 -1.26
C GLU A 93 -10.10 -7.21 -2.31
N TYR A 94 -8.90 -6.84 -1.86
CA TYR A 94 -7.82 -6.52 -2.79
C TYR A 94 -7.45 -7.75 -3.61
N PRO A 95 -7.35 -7.65 -4.95
CA PRO A 95 -6.93 -8.76 -5.79
C PRO A 95 -5.62 -9.33 -5.27
N ALA A 96 -5.62 -10.61 -4.90
CA ALA A 96 -4.46 -11.29 -4.34
C ALA A 96 -3.31 -11.39 -5.35
N ASP A 97 -3.65 -11.36 -6.64
CA ASP A 97 -2.70 -11.59 -7.72
C ASP A 97 -2.36 -10.29 -8.43
N LYS A 98 -1.09 -9.87 -8.29
CA LYS A 98 -0.46 -9.10 -9.35
C LYS A 98 -0.24 -10.06 -10.51
N VAL A 99 -1.20 -10.14 -11.42
CA VAL A 99 -1.00 -10.83 -12.69
C VAL A 99 0.16 -10.11 -13.39
N GLN A 100 1.33 -10.75 -13.44
CA GLN A 100 2.40 -10.31 -14.32
C GLN A 100 1.90 -10.52 -15.74
N VAL A 101 1.40 -9.45 -16.36
CA VAL A 101 1.14 -9.45 -17.79
C VAL A 101 2.50 -9.33 -18.47
N SER A 102 3.15 -10.47 -18.75
CA SER A 102 4.25 -10.51 -19.71
C SER A 102 3.63 -10.43 -21.10
N SER A 103 3.15 -9.24 -21.49
CA SER A 103 2.85 -9.00 -22.89
C SER A 103 4.11 -8.45 -23.55
N GLU A 104 4.64 -9.17 -24.53
CA GLU A 104 5.54 -8.61 -25.55
C GLU A 104 4.82 -7.55 -26.40
N LEU A 105 3.48 -7.49 -26.29
CA LEU A 105 2.62 -6.53 -26.93
C LEU A 105 2.59 -5.22 -26.14
N SER A 106 2.75 -4.10 -26.85
CA SER A 106 2.54 -2.78 -26.25
C SER A 106 1.06 -2.61 -25.87
N PHE A 107 0.78 -1.74 -24.88
CA PHE A 107 -0.59 -1.45 -24.45
C PHE A 107 -1.51 -0.99 -25.61
N ALA A 108 -0.94 -0.31 -26.61
CA ALA A 108 -1.65 0.09 -27.82
C ALA A 108 -2.09 -1.11 -28.67
N GLU A 109 -1.29 -2.17 -28.71
CA GLU A 109 -1.55 -3.38 -29.50
C GLU A 109 -2.62 -4.26 -28.82
N LEU A 110 -2.64 -4.28 -27.49
CA LEU A 110 -3.71 -4.93 -26.73
C LEU A 110 -5.06 -4.24 -26.96
N LEU A 111 -5.09 -2.91 -26.94
CA LEU A 111 -6.28 -2.10 -27.25
C LEU A 111 -6.77 -2.30 -28.69
N MET A 112 -5.88 -2.41 -29.67
CA MET A 112 -6.27 -2.70 -31.06
C MET A 112 -6.84 -4.12 -31.23
N ARG A 113 -6.39 -5.08 -30.42
CA ARG A 113 -6.87 -6.46 -30.47
C ARG A 113 -8.22 -6.67 -29.77
N THR A 114 -8.49 -5.92 -28.71
CA THR A 114 -9.76 -6.01 -27.97
C THR A 114 -10.81 -5.00 -28.43
N GLY A 115 -10.38 -3.85 -28.96
CA GLY A 115 -11.24 -2.74 -29.38
C GLY A 115 -11.96 -2.92 -30.71
N THR A 116 -11.68 -3.98 -31.48
CA THR A 116 -12.31 -4.22 -32.80
C THR A 116 -13.49 -5.19 -32.78
N ARG A 117 -13.81 -5.82 -31.64
CA ARG A 117 -14.85 -6.85 -31.60
C ARG A 117 -16.29 -6.35 -31.49
N GLU A 118 -16.50 -5.06 -31.25
CA GLU A 118 -17.85 -4.47 -31.13
C GLU A 118 -18.33 -3.73 -32.39
N ALA A 119 -17.46 -3.49 -33.39
CA ALA A 119 -17.83 -2.73 -34.58
C ALA A 119 -18.52 -3.57 -35.68
N ASP A 120 -18.29 -4.89 -35.73
CA ASP A 120 -18.76 -5.72 -36.85
C ASP A 120 -20.09 -6.46 -36.58
N ARG A 121 -20.79 -6.18 -35.47
CA ARG A 121 -22.06 -6.86 -35.11
C ARG A 121 -23.32 -6.01 -35.23
N GLN A 122 -23.24 -4.78 -35.74
CA GLN A 122 -24.42 -3.91 -35.87
C GLN A 122 -24.93 -3.72 -37.32
N GLU A 123 -24.28 -4.30 -38.34
CA GLU A 123 -24.73 -4.12 -39.73
C GLU A 123 -25.62 -5.24 -40.30
N GLU A 124 -25.77 -6.40 -39.64
CA GLU A 124 -26.59 -7.49 -40.19
C GLU A 124 -28.06 -7.50 -39.71
N ASP A 125 -28.44 -6.72 -38.69
CA ASP A 125 -29.79 -6.81 -38.10
C ASP A 125 -30.81 -5.76 -38.62
N ASN A 126 -30.37 -4.83 -39.48
CA ASN A 126 -31.25 -3.80 -40.06
C ASN A 126 -31.69 -4.09 -41.52
N GLY A 127 -31.43 -5.29 -42.03
CA GLY A 127 -31.65 -5.64 -43.44
C GLY A 127 -32.94 -6.39 -43.79
N GLN A 128 -33.77 -6.78 -42.80
CA GLN A 128 -34.96 -7.61 -43.05
C GLN A 128 -36.28 -7.02 -42.49
N GLU A 129 -36.49 -5.71 -42.61
CA GLU A 129 -37.83 -5.13 -42.49
C GLU A 129 -38.08 -4.11 -43.60
N GLN A 130 -38.02 -4.56 -44.85
CA GLN A 130 -38.68 -3.91 -45.98
C GLN A 130 -38.59 -4.82 -47.21
N GLN A 131 -39.51 -5.79 -47.31
CA GLN A 131 -40.18 -6.17 -48.56
C GLN A 131 -41.10 -7.37 -48.33
N ARG A 132 -42.41 -7.07 -48.36
CA ARG A 132 -43.59 -7.87 -48.75
C ARG A 132 -44.63 -8.04 -47.67
#